data_AF-A0A3D5SSJ8-F1
#
_entry.id   AF-A0A3D5SSJ8-F1
#
_cell.length_a   1.000
_cell.length_b   1.000
_cell.length_c   1.000
_cell.angle_alpha   90.00
_cell.angle_beta   90.00
_cell.angle_gamma   90.00
#
_symmetry.space_group_name_H-M   'P 1'
#
loop_
_entity.id
_entity.type
_entity.pdbx_description
1 polymer ?
#
loop_
_entity_poly.entity_id
_entity_poly.type
_entity_poly.pdbx_seq_one_letter_code
_entity_poly.pdbx_strand_id
1 'polypeptide(L)'
;MPAYQDYTIRAKVSELIGFAAAAKTSVSEFYISQGHMPANASSAGINTTATTQYLASTAYAATSTTIATLTLTSQAGLGGTAGGTSIVFTGTGGANGVAWSCAAGGSMPAKY
;
A
#
# COMPACT_ATOMS: atom_id res chain seq x y z
N MET A 1 -28.05 0.51 9.73
CA MET A 1 -28.22 -0.35 8.54
C MET A 1 -26.85 -0.88 8.13
N PRO A 2 -26.60 -2.20 8.16
CA PRO A 2 -25.27 -2.79 8.01
C PRO A 2 -24.51 -2.36 6.74
N ALA A 3 -25.19 -2.21 5.60
CA ALA A 3 -24.57 -1.78 4.35
C ALA A 3 -24.00 -0.35 4.39
N TYR A 4 -24.64 0.57 5.13
CA TYR A 4 -24.21 1.97 5.19
C TYR A 4 -22.90 2.15 5.97
N GLN A 5 -22.70 1.30 7.00
CA GLN A 5 -21.46 1.25 7.75
C GLN A 5 -20.31 0.75 6.87
N ASP A 6 -20.56 -0.30 6.06
CA ASP A 6 -19.56 -0.82 5.13
C ASP A 6 -19.16 0.21 4.06
N TYR A 7 -20.11 0.99 3.53
CA TYR A 7 -19.80 2.09 2.61
C TYR A 7 -18.93 3.17 3.24
N THR A 8 -19.24 3.55 4.48
CA THR A 8 -18.46 4.56 5.20
C THR A 8 -17.05 4.05 5.50
N ILE A 9 -16.90 2.78 5.87
CA ILE A 9 -15.59 2.16 6.09
C ILE A 9 -14.79 2.10 4.79
N ARG A 10 -15.40 1.65 3.68
CA ARG A 10 -14.75 1.63 2.36
C ARG A 10 -14.28 3.01 1.93
N ALA A 11 -15.09 4.04 2.16
CA ALA A 11 -14.70 5.43 1.85
C ALA A 11 -13.45 5.87 2.62
N LYS A 12 -13.31 5.49 3.90
CA LYS A 12 -12.09 5.76 4.69
C LYS A 12 -10.89 4.96 4.19
N VAL A 13 -11.10 3.69 3.82
CA VAL A 13 -10.05 2.82 3.27
C VAL A 13 -9.48 3.38 1.95
N SER A 14 -10.29 4.08 1.15
CA SER A 14 -9.83 4.75 -0.07
C SER A 14 -8.71 5.77 0.16
N GLU A 15 -8.61 6.36 1.36
CA GLU A 15 -7.49 7.25 1.69
C GLU A 15 -6.16 6.50 1.66
N LEU A 16 -6.10 5.30 2.25
CA LEU A 16 -4.91 4.43 2.21
C LEU A 16 -4.56 4.09 0.76
N ILE A 17 -5.56 3.78 -0.07
CA ILE A 17 -5.33 3.50 -1.50
C ILE A 17 -4.68 4.69 -2.23
N GLY A 18 -5.03 5.93 -1.84
CA GLY A 18 -4.39 7.15 -2.37
C GLY A 18 -2.89 7.21 -2.04
N PHE A 19 -2.52 6.98 -0.77
CA PHE A 19 -1.11 6.90 -0.37
C PHE A 19 -0.38 5.76 -1.11
N ALA A 20 -1.06 4.62 -1.27
CA ALA A 20 -0.50 3.49 -1.99
C ALA A 20 -0.25 3.82 -3.46
N ALA A 21 -1.17 4.56 -4.11
CA ALA A 21 -1.01 4.96 -5.50
C ALA A 21 0.25 5.82 -5.71
N ALA A 22 0.45 6.83 -4.86
CA ALA A 22 1.65 7.68 -4.93
C ALA A 22 2.94 6.87 -4.74
N ALA A 23 2.99 6.00 -3.73
CA ALA A 23 4.15 5.16 -3.47
C ALA A 23 4.44 4.18 -4.63
N LYS A 24 3.41 3.54 -5.19
CA LYS A 24 3.55 2.64 -6.34
C LYS A 24 4.10 3.36 -7.58
N THR A 25 3.65 4.58 -7.85
CA THR A 25 4.18 5.39 -8.95
C THR A 25 5.66 5.64 -8.77
N SER A 26 6.08 6.14 -7.59
CA SER A 26 7.49 6.44 -7.30
C SER A 26 8.39 5.21 -7.42
N VAL A 27 7.96 4.06 -6.88
CA VAL A 27 8.69 2.79 -7.03
C VAL A 27 8.79 2.36 -8.49
N SER A 28 7.71 2.52 -9.26
CA SER A 28 7.66 2.12 -10.68
C SER A 28 8.58 3.00 -11.53
N GLU A 29 8.61 4.31 -11.28
CA GLU A 29 9.53 5.25 -11.95
C GLU A 29 10.99 4.94 -11.62
N PHE A 30 11.28 4.65 -10.34
CA PHE A 30 12.62 4.22 -9.94
C PHE A 30 13.02 2.94 -10.68
N TYR A 31 12.14 1.92 -10.73
CA TYR A 31 12.43 0.67 -11.43
C TYR A 31 12.67 0.89 -12.94
N ILE A 32 11.85 1.72 -13.59
CA ILE A 32 12.00 2.05 -15.02
C ILE A 32 13.34 2.76 -15.29
N SER A 33 13.79 3.62 -14.37
CA SER A 33 15.04 4.37 -14.54
C SER A 33 16.30 3.58 -14.18
N GLN A 34 16.25 2.73 -13.14
CA GLN A 34 17.42 2.03 -12.60
C GLN A 34 17.50 0.56 -12.99
N GLY A 35 16.42 -0.04 -13.50
CA GLY A 35 16.35 -1.46 -13.87
C GLY A 35 16.25 -2.42 -12.68
N HIS A 36 16.10 -1.91 -11.45
CA HIS A 36 15.89 -2.70 -10.24
C HIS A 36 15.01 -1.97 -9.22
N MET A 37 14.44 -2.71 -8.26
CA MET A 37 13.63 -2.14 -7.18
C MET A 37 14.49 -1.23 -6.28
N PRO A 38 13.94 -0.11 -5.77
CA PRO A 38 14.62 0.69 -4.76
C PRO A 38 14.97 -0.16 -3.54
N ALA A 39 16.17 0.02 -2.98
CA ALA A 39 16.64 -0.82 -1.87
C ALA A 39 15.84 -0.60 -0.56
N ASN A 40 15.27 0.59 -0.38
CA ASN A 40 14.52 0.97 0.81
C ASN A 40 13.54 2.12 0.52
N ALA A 41 12.69 2.43 1.50
CA ALA A 41 11.65 3.46 1.38
C ALA A 41 12.21 4.86 1.03
N SER A 42 13.39 5.22 1.56
CA SER A 42 14.03 6.51 1.27
C SER A 42 14.45 6.59 -0.19
N SER A 43 15.11 5.56 -0.73
CA SER A 43 15.43 5.48 -2.16
C SER A 43 14.19 5.38 -3.06
N ALA A 44 13.09 4.86 -2.54
CA ALA A 44 11.80 4.81 -3.21
C ALA A 44 11.02 6.14 -3.15
N GLY A 45 11.52 7.16 -2.44
CA GLY A 45 10.78 8.43 -2.25
C GLY A 45 9.51 8.30 -1.40
N ILE A 46 9.39 7.24 -0.60
CA ILE A 46 8.19 6.97 0.21
C ILE A 46 8.38 7.57 1.61
N ASN A 47 7.47 8.45 2.01
CA ASN A 47 7.39 8.93 3.38
C ASN A 47 6.71 7.87 4.28
N THR A 48 7.52 7.15 5.07
CA THR A 48 7.04 6.12 5.99
C THR A 48 6.56 6.67 7.34
N THR A 49 6.81 7.95 7.62
CA THR A 49 6.40 8.61 8.87
C THR A 49 5.06 9.32 8.75
N ALA A 50 4.46 9.36 7.56
CA ALA A 50 3.15 9.95 7.33
C ALA A 50 2.07 9.14 8.05
N THR A 51 1.31 9.81 8.91
CA THR A 51 0.13 9.27 9.59
C THR A 51 -1.05 10.21 9.40
N THR A 52 -2.25 9.66 9.38
CA THR A 52 -3.49 10.43 9.26
C THR A 52 -4.54 9.89 10.24
N GLN A 53 -5.76 10.41 10.16
CA GLN A 53 -6.89 9.88 10.92
C GLN A 53 -7.18 8.41 10.59
N TYR A 54 -6.84 7.92 9.38
CA TYR A 54 -7.14 6.56 8.94
C TYR A 54 -5.91 5.73 8.57
N LEU A 55 -4.77 6.35 8.27
CA LEU A 55 -3.49 5.69 8.02
C LEU A 55 -2.62 5.70 9.30
N ALA A 56 -2.23 4.52 9.76
CA ALA A 56 -1.33 4.35 10.91
C ALA A 56 0.15 4.29 10.49
N SER A 57 0.45 3.61 9.39
CA SER A 57 1.82 3.48 8.90
C SER A 57 1.88 3.08 7.43
N THR A 58 2.96 3.48 6.77
CA THR A 58 3.35 2.97 5.45
C THR A 58 4.71 2.32 5.55
N ALA A 59 4.86 1.11 5.02
CA ALA A 59 6.11 0.38 4.98
C ALA A 59 6.40 -0.11 3.56
N TYR A 60 7.68 -0.11 3.20
CA TYR A 60 8.19 -0.62 1.93
C TYR A 60 9.35 -1.58 2.19
N ALA A 61 9.38 -2.69 1.46
CA ALA A 61 10.49 -3.63 1.50
C ALA A 61 10.79 -4.15 0.09
N ALA A 62 12.05 -4.11 -0.31
CA ALA A 62 12.51 -4.88 -1.47
C ALA A 62 12.76 -6.32 -1.05
N THR A 63 12.14 -7.27 -1.76
CA THR A 63 12.34 -8.71 -1.56
C THR A 63 13.42 -9.25 -2.49
N SER A 64 13.55 -8.66 -3.68
CA SER A 64 14.61 -8.94 -4.65
C SER A 64 14.86 -7.72 -5.53
N THR A 65 15.73 -7.85 -6.53
CA THR A 65 15.93 -6.81 -7.55
C THR A 65 14.69 -6.53 -8.38
N THR A 66 13.71 -7.45 -8.43
CA THR A 66 12.48 -7.33 -9.23
C THR A 66 11.20 -7.38 -8.41
N ILE A 67 11.26 -7.68 -7.12
CA ILE A 67 10.07 -7.81 -6.27
C ILE A 67 10.17 -6.87 -5.08
N ALA A 68 9.12 -6.10 -4.84
CA ALA A 68 8.96 -5.28 -3.65
C ALA A 68 7.55 -5.38 -3.08
N THR A 69 7.40 -5.13 -1.78
CA THR A 69 6.12 -5.03 -1.11
C THR A 69 5.92 -3.64 -0.53
N LEU A 70 4.67 -3.17 -0.60
CA LEU A 70 4.19 -1.94 0.00
C LEU A 70 3.03 -2.30 0.94
N THR A 71 3.17 -1.97 2.21
CA THR A 71 2.19 -2.28 3.25
C THR A 71 1.66 -0.98 3.84
N LEU A 72 0.34 -0.83 3.85
CA LEU A 72 -0.35 0.27 4.50
C LEU A 72 -1.21 -0.30 5.62
N THR A 73 -1.02 0.22 6.83
CA THR A 73 -1.77 -0.21 8.01
C THR A 73 -2.78 0.86 8.37
N SER A 74 -4.04 0.47 8.57
CA SER A 74 -5.08 1.38 9.02
C SER A 74 -4.96 1.69 10.51
N GLN A 75 -5.49 2.84 10.91
CA GLN A 75 -5.67 3.14 12.32
C GLN A 75 -6.64 2.15 12.97
N ALA A 76 -6.38 1.77 14.22
CA ALA A 76 -7.29 0.90 14.99
C ALA A 76 -8.72 1.48 15.05
N GLY A 77 -8.84 2.81 15.06
CA GLY A 77 -10.11 3.54 15.06
C GLY A 77 -10.78 3.74 13.70
N LEU A 78 -10.28 3.16 12.59
CA LEU A 78 -10.87 3.34 11.26
C LEU A 78 -12.34 2.87 11.22
N GLY A 79 -12.60 1.74 11.88
CA GLY A 79 -13.95 1.21 12.13
C GLY A 79 -14.16 -0.21 11.61
N GLY A 80 -15.08 -0.93 12.27
CA GLY A 80 -15.44 -2.30 11.94
C GLY A 80 -14.24 -3.25 11.91
N THR A 81 -14.28 -4.23 11.00
CA THR A 81 -13.19 -5.20 10.78
C THR A 81 -12.02 -4.66 9.97
N ALA A 82 -12.05 -3.38 9.58
CA ALA A 82 -10.97 -2.73 8.84
C ALA A 82 -10.02 -1.90 9.72
N GLY A 83 -10.32 -1.76 11.02
CA GLY A 83 -9.45 -1.05 11.95
C GLY A 83 -8.23 -1.89 12.34
N GLY A 84 -7.04 -1.30 12.26
CA GLY A 84 -5.77 -1.96 12.62
C GLY A 84 -5.34 -3.07 11.66
N THR A 85 -5.94 -3.15 10.48
CA THR A 85 -5.60 -4.14 9.44
C THR A 85 -4.73 -3.52 8.36
N SER A 86 -4.14 -4.36 7.50
CA SER A 86 -3.21 -3.91 6.47
C SER A 86 -3.64 -4.27 5.06
N ILE A 87 -3.33 -3.36 4.13
CA ILE A 87 -3.38 -3.59 2.68
C ILE A 87 -1.94 -3.80 2.23
N VAL A 88 -1.69 -4.87 1.49
CA VAL A 88 -0.36 -5.19 0.96
C VAL A 88 -0.43 -5.26 -0.55
N PHE A 89 0.44 -4.48 -1.18
CA PHE A 89 0.68 -4.50 -2.62
C PHE A 89 2.04 -5.13 -2.90
N THR A 90 2.07 -6.10 -3.81
CA THR A 90 3.31 -6.68 -4.32
C THR A 90 3.57 -6.15 -5.72
N GLY A 91 4.70 -5.50 -5.91
CA GLY A 91 5.19 -5.03 -7.19
C GLY A 91 6.17 -6.04 -7.79
N THR A 92 5.94 -6.44 -9.03
CA THR A 92 6.80 -7.32 -9.81
C THR A 92 7.30 -6.58 -11.05
N GLY A 93 8.59 -6.29 -11.07
CA GLY A 93 9.28 -5.67 -12.20
C GLY A 93 9.52 -6.64 -13.35
N GLY A 94 9.42 -6.12 -14.57
CA GLY A 94 9.72 -6.83 -15.81
C GLY A 94 9.93 -5.85 -16.97
N ALA A 95 9.94 -6.38 -18.21
CA ALA A 95 10.24 -5.59 -19.41
C ALA A 95 9.31 -4.38 -19.64
N ASN A 96 8.07 -4.43 -19.12
CA ASN A 96 7.06 -3.39 -19.29
C ASN A 96 6.89 -2.49 -18.05
N GLY A 97 7.87 -2.48 -17.13
CA GLY A 97 7.78 -1.76 -15.86
C GLY A 97 7.33 -2.68 -14.71
N VAL A 98 6.57 -2.12 -13.75
CA VAL A 98 6.16 -2.84 -12.53
C VAL A 98 4.67 -3.17 -12.57
N ALA A 99 4.36 -4.47 -12.51
CA ALA A 99 2.99 -4.96 -12.31
C ALA A 99 2.68 -5.04 -10.81
N TRP A 100 1.53 -4.49 -10.38
CA TRP A 100 1.12 -4.47 -8.97
C TRP A 100 -0.06 -5.38 -8.73
N SER A 101 0.03 -6.23 -7.69
CA SER A 101 -1.05 -7.07 -7.20
C SER A 101 -1.41 -6.72 -5.76
N CYS A 102 -2.70 -6.69 -5.44
CA CYS A 102 -3.24 -6.41 -4.11
C CYS A 102 -3.93 -7.68 -3.58
N ALA A 103 -3.21 -8.53 -2.84
CA ALA A 103 -3.80 -9.75 -2.28
C ALA A 103 -2.91 -10.46 -1.25
N ALA A 104 -1.60 -10.47 -1.44
CA ALA A 104 -0.70 -11.30 -0.64
C ALA A 104 -0.29 -10.63 0.68
N GLY A 105 -0.55 -11.27 1.82
CA GLY A 105 0.00 -10.88 3.13
C GLY A 105 -0.71 -9.75 3.88
N GLY A 106 -1.79 -9.19 3.31
CA GLY A 106 -2.65 -8.21 3.98
C GLY A 106 -3.73 -8.86 4.85
N SER A 107 -4.21 -8.12 5.85
CA SER A 107 -5.34 -8.52 6.71
C SER A 107 -6.63 -7.72 6.47
N MET A 108 -6.60 -6.77 5.52
CA MET A 108 -7.78 -6.00 5.13
C MET A 108 -8.87 -6.95 4.57
N PRO A 109 -10.11 -6.91 5.11
CA PRO A 109 -11.19 -7.71 4.56
C PRO A 109 -11.47 -7.37 3.10
N ALA A 110 -11.61 -8.38 2.23
CA ALA A 110 -11.77 -8.21 0.78
C ALA A 110 -12.98 -7.38 0.32
N LYS A 111 -13.91 -7.06 1.23
CA LYS A 111 -15.06 -6.20 0.95
C LYS A 111 -14.74 -4.70 0.98
N TYR A 112 -13.54 -4.29 1.41
CA TYR A 112 -13.11 -2.89 1.47
C TYR A 112 -11.97 -2.66 0.48
#